data_AF-A0A1M7N7T6-F1
#
_entry.id   AF-A0A1M7N7T6-F1
#
_cell.length_a   1.000
_cell.length_b   1.000
_cell.length_c   1.000
_cell.angle_alpha   90.00
_cell.angle_beta   90.00
_cell.angle_gamma   90.00
#
_symmetry.space_group_name_H-M   'P 1'
#
loop_
_entity.id
_entity.type
_entity.pdbx_description
1 polymer ?
#
loop_
_entity_poly.entity_id
_entity_poly.type
_entity_poly.pdbx_seq_one_letter_code
_entity_poly.pdbx_strand_id
1 'polypeptide(L)'
;MRQNTLLLRQVHPSFVQADKISSQVFSITSQVFRPTPKDESKLSVYNGERFTPEESHTHFKKIDDNNKSYGVVAVTVQECNNEELNCKENNDPFEGHSIIDFTNLTNGQIERKAKKLKVVAMNRGWLHKQNNEE
;
A
#
# COMPACT_ATOMS: atom_id res chain seq x y z
N MET A 1 10.23 9.55 -9.64
CA MET A 1 10.03 9.53 -8.17
C MET A 1 11.39 9.49 -7.48
N ARG A 2 11.53 10.17 -6.35
CA ARG A 2 12.76 10.15 -5.53
C ARG A 2 12.83 8.84 -4.72
N GLN A 3 14.01 8.49 -4.24
CA GLN A 3 14.21 7.26 -3.45
C GLN A 3 13.44 7.28 -2.13
N ASN A 4 13.31 8.44 -1.50
CA ASN A 4 12.58 8.62 -0.25
C ASN A 4 11.08 8.91 -0.44
N THR A 5 10.58 8.95 -1.69
CA THR A 5 9.15 9.12 -1.96
C THR A 5 8.36 8.01 -1.30
N LEU A 6 7.36 8.37 -0.48
CA LEU A 6 6.42 7.42 0.10
C LEU A 6 5.43 6.96 -0.96
N LEU A 7 5.26 5.66 -1.11
CA LEU A 7 4.26 5.01 -1.94
C LEU A 7 3.11 4.62 -1.02
N LEU A 8 2.04 5.40 -1.06
CA LEU A 8 0.92 5.27 -0.15
C LEU A 8 -0.02 4.16 -0.63
N ARG A 9 -0.34 3.23 0.26
CA ARG A 9 -1.16 2.05 -0.03
C ARG A 9 -2.37 2.02 0.89
N GLN A 10 -3.54 1.88 0.27
CA GLN A 10 -4.81 1.73 0.96
C GLN A 10 -4.92 0.32 1.55
N VAL A 11 -5.30 0.23 2.81
CA VAL A 11 -5.49 -1.05 3.50
C VAL A 11 -6.98 -1.37 3.53
N HIS A 12 -7.38 -2.43 2.83
CA HIS A 12 -8.76 -2.91 2.90
C HIS A 12 -9.06 -3.45 4.32
N PRO A 13 -10.26 -3.20 4.89
CA PRO A 13 -10.60 -3.63 6.25
C PRO A 13 -10.40 -5.14 6.52
N SER A 14 -10.66 -6.00 5.54
CA SER A 14 -10.45 -7.46 5.69
C SER A 14 -8.99 -7.89 5.80
N PHE A 15 -8.03 -7.00 5.54
CA PHE A 15 -6.60 -7.27 5.66
C PHE A 15 -5.99 -6.79 6.98
N VAL A 16 -6.80 -6.19 7.85
CA VAL A 16 -6.40 -5.85 9.21
C VAL A 16 -6.59 -7.10 10.07
N GLN A 17 -5.49 -7.56 10.68
CA GLN A 17 -5.53 -8.65 11.64
C GLN A 17 -5.56 -8.02 13.03
N ALA A 18 -6.73 -7.97 13.65
CA ALA A 18 -6.83 -7.53 15.04
C ALA A 18 -6.19 -8.60 15.94
N ASP A 19 -4.99 -8.34 16.45
CA ASP A 19 -4.35 -9.19 17.47
C ASP A 19 -4.52 -8.52 18.84
N LYS A 20 -5.72 -8.66 19.41
CA LYS A 20 -6.09 -8.05 20.69
C LYS A 20 -5.37 -8.77 21.84
N ILE A 21 -4.14 -8.37 22.11
CA ILE A 21 -3.54 -8.44 23.45
C ILE A 21 -3.26 -7.03 24.01
N SER A 22 -3.17 -5.99 23.15
CA SER A 22 -3.24 -4.60 23.59
C SER A 22 -3.74 -3.68 22.48
N SER A 23 -4.30 -2.53 22.86
CA SER A 23 -4.80 -1.46 21.98
C SER A 23 -3.72 -0.79 21.09
N GLN A 24 -2.51 -1.36 21.04
CA GLN A 24 -1.33 -0.79 20.37
C GLN A 24 -0.73 -1.70 19.29
N VAL A 25 -1.30 -2.90 19.05
CA VAL A 25 -0.77 -3.81 18.02
C VAL A 25 -1.40 -3.51 16.65
N PHE A 26 -0.66 -2.83 15.79
CA PHE A 26 -0.97 -2.69 14.37
C PHE A 26 -0.48 -3.93 13.62
N SER A 27 -1.41 -4.73 13.07
CA SER A 27 -1.06 -5.87 12.23
C SER A 27 -1.91 -5.90 10.96
N ILE A 28 -1.23 -6.01 9.82
CA ILE A 28 -1.83 -6.17 8.49
C ILE A 28 -1.31 -7.45 7.85
N THR A 29 -2.10 -8.04 6.95
CA THR A 29 -1.65 -9.19 6.15
C THR A 29 -0.70 -8.76 5.04
N SER A 30 0.09 -9.70 4.51
CA SER A 30 0.89 -9.45 3.29
C SER A 30 0.03 -9.18 2.06
N GLN A 31 -1.28 -9.44 2.12
CA GLN A 31 -2.20 -9.19 1.02
C GLN A 31 -2.29 -7.70 0.66
N VAL A 32 -1.97 -6.79 1.60
CA VAL A 32 -1.88 -5.34 1.34
C VAL A 32 -0.87 -5.00 0.25
N PHE A 33 0.22 -5.76 0.17
CA PHE A 33 1.33 -5.55 -0.77
C PHE A 33 1.46 -6.65 -1.84
N ARG A 34 0.44 -7.51 -1.97
CA ARG A 34 0.41 -8.58 -2.97
C ARG A 34 -0.57 -8.20 -4.08
N PRO A 35 -0.11 -8.01 -5.33
CA PRO A 35 -1.01 -7.87 -6.48
C PRO A 35 -1.99 -9.05 -6.55
N THR A 36 -3.23 -8.75 -6.88
CA THR A 36 -4.25 -9.74 -7.24
C THR A 36 -4.10 -10.12 -8.72
N PRO A 37 -4.71 -11.23 -9.18
CA PRO A 37 -4.68 -11.58 -10.61
C PRO A 37 -5.24 -10.50 -11.54
N LYS A 38 -6.18 -9.67 -11.06
CA LYS A 38 -6.75 -8.55 -11.81
C LYS A 38 -5.77 -7.39 -11.98
N ASP A 39 -4.76 -7.31 -11.13
CA ASP A 39 -3.77 -6.23 -11.14
C ASP A 39 -2.64 -6.47 -12.16
N GLU A 40 -2.66 -7.58 -12.91
CA GLU A 40 -1.59 -7.96 -13.85
C GLU A 40 -0.18 -7.88 -13.24
N SER A 41 -0.05 -8.24 -11.96
CA SER A 41 1.19 -8.12 -11.18
C SER A 41 1.71 -6.67 -11.03
N LYS A 42 0.86 -5.66 -11.15
CA LYS A 42 1.20 -4.24 -10.94
C LYS A 42 0.38 -3.70 -9.78
N LEU A 43 1.00 -3.54 -8.61
CA LEU A 43 0.28 -3.08 -7.42
C LEU A 43 0.10 -1.57 -7.43
N SER A 44 -1.15 -1.10 -7.45
CA SER A 44 -1.49 0.33 -7.37
C SER A 44 -1.20 0.96 -6.00
N VAL A 45 -0.51 2.11 -6.07
CA VAL A 45 -0.12 2.97 -4.96
C VAL A 45 -0.26 4.44 -5.35
N TYR A 46 -0.31 5.34 -4.37
CA TYR A 46 -0.29 6.77 -4.61
C TYR A 46 1.13 7.32 -4.41
N ASN A 47 1.51 8.29 -5.23
CA ASN A 47 2.74 9.05 -5.06
C ASN A 47 2.59 10.03 -3.88
N GLY A 48 3.33 9.82 -2.80
CA GLY A 48 3.31 10.65 -1.60
C GLY A 48 3.90 12.06 -1.78
N GLU A 49 4.44 12.39 -2.95
CA GLU A 49 4.79 13.77 -3.32
C GLU A 49 3.61 14.55 -3.89
N ARG A 50 2.55 13.83 -4.30
CA ARG A 50 1.33 14.38 -4.91
C ARG A 50 0.14 14.34 -3.95
N PHE A 51 0.12 13.36 -3.05
CA PHE A 51 -0.94 13.18 -2.06
C PHE A 51 -0.36 13.05 -0.67
N THR A 52 -1.00 13.68 0.31
CA THR A 52 -0.88 13.28 1.71
C THR A 52 -1.58 11.94 1.95
N PRO A 53 -1.25 11.23 3.05
CA PRO A 53 -1.97 10.02 3.45
C PRO A 53 -3.49 10.20 3.52
N GLU A 54 -3.98 11.29 4.10
CA GLU A 54 -5.42 11.59 4.22
C GLU A 54 -6.07 11.90 2.86
N GLU A 55 -5.42 12.70 2.02
CA GLU A 55 -5.94 12.99 0.68
C GLU A 55 -6.00 11.73 -0.17
N SER A 56 -5.00 10.84 -0.09
CA SER A 56 -5.01 9.58 -0.83
C SER A 56 -6.15 8.67 -0.38
N HIS A 57 -6.48 8.65 0.91
CA HIS A 57 -7.60 7.89 1.47
C HIS A 57 -8.93 8.44 0.96
N THR A 58 -9.11 9.75 1.06
CA THR A 58 -10.32 10.45 0.61
C THR A 58 -10.51 10.28 -0.89
N HIS A 59 -9.45 10.46 -1.68
CA HIS A 59 -9.47 10.29 -3.12
C HIS A 59 -9.84 8.86 -3.51
N PHE A 60 -9.20 7.85 -2.90
CA PHE A 60 -9.50 6.45 -3.19
C PHE A 60 -10.97 6.07 -2.97
N LYS A 61 -11.56 6.54 -1.87
CA LYS A 61 -12.98 6.31 -1.55
C LYS A 61 -13.94 7.05 -2.49
N LYS A 62 -13.51 8.16 -3.11
CA LYS A 62 -14.31 8.92 -4.08
C LYS A 62 -14.30 8.34 -5.49
N ILE A 63 -13.31 7.50 -5.83
CA ILE A 63 -13.21 6.90 -7.18
C ILE A 63 -14.34 5.91 -7.43
N ASP A 64 -14.70 5.09 -6.43
CA ASP A 64 -15.75 4.06 -6.52
C ASP A 64 -16.34 3.86 -5.13
N ASP A 65 -17.66 3.86 -5.01
CA ASP A 65 -18.38 3.65 -3.74
C ASP A 65 -18.07 2.28 -3.10
N ASN A 66 -17.59 1.31 -3.89
CA ASN A 66 -17.16 0.01 -3.41
C ASN A 66 -15.73 0.01 -2.83
N ASN A 67 -14.96 1.08 -3.03
CA ASN A 67 -13.60 1.19 -2.51
C ASN A 67 -13.62 1.39 -0.99
N LYS A 68 -13.17 0.36 -0.26
CA LYS A 68 -13.04 0.40 1.20
C LYS A 68 -11.58 0.58 1.59
N SER A 69 -11.32 1.55 2.47
CA SER A 69 -10.01 1.75 3.08
C SER A 69 -10.14 1.98 4.57
N TYR A 70 -9.51 1.10 5.36
CA TYR A 70 -9.39 1.23 6.81
C TYR A 70 -8.33 2.27 7.21
N GLY A 71 -7.36 2.50 6.33
CA GLY A 71 -6.26 3.43 6.56
C GLY A 71 -5.20 3.31 5.48
N VAL A 72 -4.16 4.12 5.63
CA VAL A 72 -3.06 4.26 4.69
C VAL A 72 -1.75 3.92 5.38
N VAL A 73 -1.00 3.06 4.72
CA VAL A 73 0.37 2.68 5.07
C VAL A 73 1.27 3.04 3.90
N ALA A 74 2.58 2.97 4.08
CA ALA A 74 3.49 3.23 2.98
C ALA A 74 4.79 2.43 3.06
N VAL A 75 5.41 2.30 1.90
CA VAL A 75 6.81 1.94 1.70
C VAL A 75 7.48 3.04 0.87
N THR A 76 8.79 3.20 0.93
CA THR A 76 9.51 4.13 0.06
C THR A 76 9.94 3.45 -1.23
N VAL A 77 10.22 4.24 -2.26
CA VAL A 77 10.85 3.72 -3.50
C VAL A 77 12.16 2.99 -3.19
N GLN A 78 12.96 3.48 -2.24
CA GLN A 78 14.19 2.81 -1.81
C GLN A 78 13.92 1.43 -1.19
N GLU A 79 12.89 1.30 -0.35
CA GLU A 79 12.52 0.01 0.26
C GLU A 79 12.04 -1.00 -0.79
N CYS A 80 11.35 -0.55 -1.83
CA CYS A 80 11.03 -1.37 -2.99
C CYS A 80 12.29 -1.77 -3.77
N ASN A 81 13.19 -0.83 -4.03
CA ASN A 81 14.45 -1.10 -4.75
C ASN A 81 15.36 -2.09 -4.00
N ASN A 82 15.40 -2.03 -2.66
CA ASN A 82 16.12 -3.00 -1.82
C ASN A 82 15.57 -4.42 -1.99
N GLU A 83 14.29 -4.53 -2.35
CA GLU A 83 13.64 -5.78 -2.73
C GLU A 83 13.61 -6.00 -4.23
N GLU A 84 14.43 -5.30 -5.01
CA GLU A 84 14.53 -5.40 -6.47
C GLU A 84 13.17 -5.20 -7.17
N LEU A 85 12.30 -4.38 -6.59
CA LEU A 85 11.00 -4.01 -7.16
C LEU A 85 11.09 -2.62 -7.75
N ASN A 86 10.68 -2.49 -9.01
CA ASN A 86 10.63 -1.20 -9.68
C ASN A 86 9.33 -0.47 -9.34
N CYS A 87 9.43 0.82 -9.07
CA CYS A 87 8.29 1.70 -8.86
C CYS A 87 8.23 2.73 -9.98
N LYS A 88 7.05 2.92 -10.57
CA LYS A 88 6.85 3.91 -11.64
C LYS A 88 5.55 4.69 -11.43
N GLU A 89 5.63 5.98 -11.69
CA GLU A 89 4.46 6.84 -11.81
C GLU A 89 3.93 6.70 -13.23
N ASN A 90 2.66 6.29 -13.36
CA ASN A 90 2.00 6.13 -14.65
C ASN A 90 0.89 7.18 -14.86
N ASN A 91 0.51 7.93 -13.83
CA ASN A 91 -0.54 8.95 -13.87
C ASN A 91 -1.87 8.46 -14.47
N ASP A 92 -2.14 7.16 -14.37
CA ASP A 92 -3.31 6.50 -14.93
C ASP A 92 -3.93 5.60 -13.86
N PRO A 93 -5.20 5.82 -13.47
CA PRO A 93 -6.19 6.68 -14.14
C PRO A 93 -6.20 8.16 -13.72
N PHE A 94 -5.30 8.59 -12.83
CA PHE A 94 -5.24 9.98 -12.32
C PHE A 94 -3.79 10.42 -12.04
N GLU A 95 -3.56 11.74 -12.01
CA GLU A 95 -2.26 12.31 -11.69
C GLU A 95 -1.80 11.92 -10.28
N GLY A 96 -0.59 11.38 -10.14
CA GLY A 96 -0.07 10.86 -8.88
C GLY A 96 -0.40 9.39 -8.62
N HIS A 97 -1.13 8.71 -9.51
CA HIS A 97 -1.18 7.25 -9.50
C HIS A 97 0.20 6.67 -9.88
N SER A 98 0.63 5.67 -9.13
CA SER A 98 1.89 4.96 -9.30
C SER A 98 1.69 3.46 -9.09
N ILE A 99 2.65 2.67 -9.55
CA ILE A 99 2.62 1.21 -9.39
C ILE A 99 3.95 0.66 -8.91
N ILE A 100 3.87 -0.41 -8.12
CA ILE A 100 4.99 -1.29 -7.80
C ILE A 100 4.90 -2.51 -8.73
N ASP A 101 5.94 -2.73 -9.52
CA ASP A 101 5.94 -3.70 -10.61
C ASP A 101 6.48 -5.08 -10.16
N PHE A 102 5.63 -6.09 -10.22
CA PHE A 102 5.95 -7.49 -9.93
C PHE A 102 5.89 -8.40 -11.17
N THR A 103 5.74 -7.84 -12.37
CA THR A 103 5.43 -8.59 -13.61
C THR A 103 6.38 -9.75 -13.92
N ASN A 104 7.67 -9.62 -13.61
CA ASN A 104 8.70 -10.62 -13.91
C ASN A 104 8.97 -11.60 -12.76
N LEU A 105 8.05 -11.72 -11.80
CA LEU A 105 8.21 -12.54 -10.61
C LEU A 105 7.23 -13.71 -10.58
N THR A 106 7.71 -14.85 -10.11
CA THR A 106 6.85 -16.00 -9.79
C THR A 106 5.96 -15.71 -8.58
N ASN A 107 4.85 -16.42 -8.46
CA ASN A 107 3.94 -16.28 -7.30
C ASN A 107 4.65 -16.41 -5.94
N GLY A 108 5.63 -17.31 -5.83
CA GLY A 108 6.42 -17.46 -4.61
C GLY A 108 7.33 -16.26 -4.31
N GLN A 109 7.94 -15.66 -5.36
CA GLN A 109 8.72 -14.43 -5.22
C GLN A 109 7.84 -13.24 -4.83
N ILE A 110 6.67 -13.11 -5.45
CA ILE A 110 5.68 -12.07 -5.11
C ILE A 110 5.29 -12.18 -3.64
N GLU A 111 4.92 -13.37 -3.17
CA GLU A 111 4.53 -13.58 -1.77
C GLU A 111 5.66 -13.22 -0.80
N ARG A 112 6.89 -13.64 -1.11
CA ARG A 112 8.07 -13.33 -0.28
C ARG A 112 8.33 -11.82 -0.21
N LYS A 113 8.33 -11.12 -1.34
CA LYS A 113 8.59 -9.67 -1.39
C LYS A 113 7.43 -8.89 -0.74
N ALA A 114 6.18 -9.28 -0.96
CA ALA A 114 5.02 -8.69 -0.30
C ALA A 114 5.07 -8.82 1.24
N LYS A 115 5.51 -9.97 1.77
CA LYS A 115 5.72 -10.16 3.22
C LYS A 115 6.77 -9.20 3.78
N LYS A 116 7.84 -8.93 3.04
CA LYS A 116 8.89 -8.00 3.48
C LYS A 116 8.41 -6.54 3.45
N LEU A 117 7.77 -6.11 2.36
CA LEU A 117 7.16 -4.77 2.28
C LEU A 117 6.14 -4.55 3.39
N LYS A 118 5.33 -5.56 3.71
CA LYS A 118 4.40 -5.56 4.84
C LYS A 118 5.12 -5.30 6.17
N VAL A 119 6.24 -5.98 6.45
CA VAL A 119 7.01 -5.77 7.70
C VAL A 119 7.53 -4.33 7.77
N VAL A 120 8.06 -3.81 6.67
CA VAL A 120 8.53 -2.42 6.58
C VAL A 120 7.40 -1.43 6.88
N ALA A 121 6.24 -1.61 6.23
CA ALA A 121 5.06 -0.78 6.48
C ALA A 121 4.53 -0.92 7.91
N MET A 122 4.57 -2.13 8.49
CA MET A 122 4.19 -2.38 9.88
C MET A 122 5.09 -1.62 10.87
N ASN A 123 6.40 -1.64 10.65
CA ASN A 123 7.35 -0.90 11.49
C ASN A 123 7.16 0.62 11.39
N ARG A 124 6.71 1.12 10.24
CA ARG A 124 6.38 2.54 10.03
C ARG A 124 5.06 2.94 10.70
N GLY A 125 4.09 2.02 10.76
CA GLY A 125 2.78 2.29 11.34
C GLY A 125 1.79 2.93 10.35
N TRP A 126 0.61 3.29 10.88
CA TRP A 126 -0.41 4.02 10.13
C TRP A 126 0.05 5.45 9.82
N LEU A 127 -0.02 5.84 8.55
CA LEU A 127 0.17 7.24 8.15
C LEU A 127 -1.14 8.02 8.13
N HIS A 128 -2.25 7.31 7.92
CA HIS A 128 -3.60 7.77 8.19
C HIS A 128 -4.42 6.56 8.61
N LYS A 129 -5.29 6.73 9.59
CA LYS A 129 -6.23 5.69 10.02
C LYS A 129 -7.61 6.33 9.99
N GLN A 130 -8.57 5.64 9.38
CA GLN A 130 -9.96 6.08 9.51
C GLN A 130 -10.32 5.99 10.99
N ASN A 131 -10.58 7.14 11.61
CA ASN A 131 -11.17 7.15 12.95
C ASN A 131 -12.59 6.61 12.80
N ASN A 132 -12.82 5.41 13.32
CA ASN A 132 -14.17 4.96 13.62
C ASN A 132 -14.57 5.69 14.91
N GLU A 133 -14.92 6.96 14.81
CA GLU A 133 -15.89 7.52 15.76
C GLU A 133 -17.25 6.92 15.40
N GLU A 134 -17.93 6.46 16.44
CA GLU A 134 -19.02 5.47 16.48
C GLU A 134 -20.21 5.74 15.54
#